data_AF-A0A6N9U7I0-F1
#
_entry.id   AF-A0A6N9U7I0-F1
#
_cell.length_a   1.000
_cell.length_b   1.000
_cell.length_c   1.000
_cell.angle_alpha   90.00
_cell.angle_beta   90.00
_cell.angle_gamma   90.00
#
_symmetry.space_group_name_H-M   'P 1'
#
loop_
_entity.id
_entity.type
_entity.pdbx_description
1 polymer ?
#
loop_
_entity_poly.entity_id
_entity_poly.type
_entity_poly.pdbx_seq_one_letter_code
_entity_poly.pdbx_strand_id
1 'polypeptide(L)'
;MARRTMAQRRLRTALREDRRGVLAHLLSRSDRGVITHAERPLLRAHVEAELRDADDLRRTVNGQQKVIQRLGRQLDAAHDAIREAEQAADAAEQLRAYRAVEEQRNRIIAAGTIPAEWWTATAADRRATHIRAFLDEQTAHLDDPVPQHTGGNAEACPACTAHNPPYPFLCPAPSTPEQP
;
A
#
# COMPACT_ATOMS: atom_id res chain seq x y z
N MET A 1 38.54 -2.55 5.60
CA MET A 1 38.34 -3.21 4.28
C MET A 1 37.55 -2.39 3.25
N ALA A 2 36.68 -1.43 3.62
CA ALA A 2 35.85 -0.66 2.69
C ALA A 2 36.58 0.34 1.75
N ARG A 3 37.78 0.83 2.10
CA ARG A 3 38.53 1.76 1.23
C ARG A 3 39.13 1.08 -0.01
N ARG A 4 39.56 -0.19 0.13
CA ARG A 4 40.13 -0.98 -0.98
C ARG A 4 39.09 -1.29 -2.05
N THR A 5 37.82 -1.43 -1.67
CA THR A 5 36.71 -1.67 -2.60
C THR A 5 36.30 -0.41 -3.38
N MET A 6 36.39 0.78 -2.78
CA MET A 6 36.09 2.05 -3.48
C MET A 6 37.14 2.40 -4.53
N ALA A 7 38.43 2.21 -4.24
CA ALA A 7 39.49 2.43 -5.24
C ALA A 7 39.33 1.50 -6.45
N GLN A 8 39.04 0.22 -6.21
CA GLN A 8 38.75 -0.75 -7.27
C GLN A 8 37.47 -0.43 -8.07
N ARG A 9 36.44 0.14 -7.42
CA ARG A 9 35.24 0.62 -8.13
C ARG A 9 35.55 1.81 -9.03
N ARG A 10 36.29 2.80 -8.52
CA ARG A 10 36.73 3.97 -9.29
C ARG A 10 37.58 3.55 -10.49
N LEU A 11 38.54 2.66 -10.30
CA LEU A 11 39.35 2.12 -11.39
C LEU A 11 38.48 1.43 -12.45
N ARG A 12 37.55 0.56 -12.05
CA ARG A 12 36.62 -0.10 -12.99
C ARG A 12 35.70 0.88 -13.72
N THR A 13 35.30 1.98 -13.08
CA THR A 13 34.54 3.03 -13.74
C THR A 13 35.40 3.78 -14.75
N ALA A 14 36.63 4.15 -14.39
CA ALA A 14 37.57 4.81 -15.30
C ALA A 14 37.88 3.94 -16.54
N LEU A 15 38.12 2.64 -16.35
CA LEU A 15 38.36 1.70 -17.46
C LEU A 15 37.13 1.50 -18.37
N ARG A 16 35.91 1.66 -17.83
CA ARG A 16 34.68 1.65 -18.64
C ARG A 16 34.56 2.94 -19.45
N GLU A 17 34.83 4.08 -18.82
CA GLU A 17 34.74 5.38 -19.49
C GLU A 17 35.79 5.50 -20.61
N ASP A 18 37.01 5.04 -20.36
CA ASP A 18 38.07 4.98 -21.37
C ASP A 18 37.67 4.10 -22.57
N ARG A 19 37.16 2.88 -22.30
CA ARG A 19 36.61 2.00 -23.36
C ARG A 19 35.48 2.65 -24.15
N ARG A 20 34.57 3.37 -23.49
CA ARG A 20 33.47 4.08 -24.15
C ARG A 20 33.98 5.22 -25.04
N GLY A 21 35.01 5.94 -24.61
CA GLY A 21 35.69 6.95 -25.42
C GLY A 21 36.29 6.35 -26.69
N VAL A 22 37.03 5.24 -26.55
CA VAL A 22 37.61 4.51 -27.70
C VAL A 22 36.50 3.98 -28.63
N LEU A 23 35.46 3.37 -28.06
CA LEU A 23 34.34 2.83 -28.83
C LEU A 23 33.60 3.93 -29.61
N ALA A 24 33.31 5.08 -28.99
CA ALA A 24 32.68 6.22 -29.64
C ALA A 24 33.53 6.76 -30.81
N HIS A 25 34.85 6.81 -30.62
CA HIS A 25 35.77 7.20 -31.69
C HIS A 25 35.75 6.22 -32.88
N LEU A 26 35.82 4.92 -32.62
CA LEU A 26 35.78 3.88 -33.64
C LEU A 26 34.45 3.85 -34.39
N LEU A 27 33.32 4.00 -33.68
CA LEU A 27 31.99 4.11 -34.28
C LEU A 27 31.88 5.33 -35.18
N SER A 28 32.32 6.51 -34.73
CA SER A 28 32.34 7.72 -35.56
C SER A 28 33.20 7.58 -36.82
N ARG A 29 34.30 6.81 -36.77
CA ARG A 29 35.11 6.48 -37.96
C ARG A 29 34.39 5.49 -38.88
N SER A 30 33.69 4.51 -38.31
CA SER A 30 32.85 3.57 -39.06
C SER A 30 31.72 4.28 -39.80
N ASP A 31 31.02 5.21 -39.16
CA ASP A 31 29.91 5.97 -39.75
C ASP A 31 30.36 6.82 -40.95
N ARG A 32 31.60 7.31 -40.91
CA ARG A 32 32.24 8.04 -42.02
C ARG A 32 32.83 7.13 -43.10
N GLY A 33 32.78 5.81 -42.93
CA GLY A 33 33.36 4.85 -43.87
C GLY A 33 34.89 4.83 -43.89
N VAL A 34 35.57 5.42 -42.89
CA VAL A 34 37.04 5.54 -42.83
C VAL A 34 37.71 4.55 -41.87
N ILE A 35 36.97 3.54 -41.41
CA ILE A 35 37.49 2.50 -40.53
C ILE A 35 38.42 1.53 -41.29
N THR A 36 39.64 1.37 -40.78
CA THR A 36 40.66 0.51 -41.38
C THR A 36 40.40 -0.97 -41.07
N HIS A 37 41.02 -1.87 -41.84
CA HIS A 37 40.95 -3.32 -41.57
C HIS A 37 41.50 -3.71 -40.19
N ALA A 38 42.49 -2.98 -39.67
CA ALA A 38 43.06 -3.20 -38.34
C ALA A 38 42.12 -2.72 -37.21
N GLU A 39 41.31 -1.69 -37.44
CA GLU A 39 40.38 -1.13 -36.45
C GLU A 39 39.09 -1.96 -36.31
N ARG A 40 38.65 -2.65 -37.37
CA ARG A 40 37.44 -3.51 -37.34
C ARG A 40 37.45 -4.57 -36.21
N PRO A 41 38.51 -5.38 -36.03
CA PRO A 41 38.55 -6.33 -34.92
C PRO A 41 38.59 -5.65 -33.55
N LEU A 42 39.20 -4.46 -33.44
CA LEU A 42 39.20 -3.69 -32.19
C LEU A 42 37.79 -3.21 -31.83
N LEU A 43 37.05 -2.66 -32.81
CA LEU A 43 35.65 -2.25 -32.63
C LEU A 43 34.81 -3.43 -32.14
N ARG A 44 34.94 -4.60 -32.78
CA ARG A 44 34.24 -5.82 -32.37
C ARG A 44 34.59 -6.23 -30.94
N ALA A 45 35.88 -6.22 -30.58
CA ALA A 45 36.33 -6.59 -29.24
C ALA A 45 35.77 -5.65 -28.16
N HIS A 46 35.71 -4.35 -28.42
CA HIS A 46 35.11 -3.37 -27.50
C HIS A 46 33.60 -3.57 -27.33
N VAL A 47 32.87 -3.83 -28.41
CA VAL A 47 31.42 -4.12 -28.35
C VAL A 47 31.16 -5.40 -27.54
N GLU A 48 31.89 -6.48 -27.82
CA GLU A 48 31.75 -7.75 -27.08
C GLU A 48 32.08 -7.58 -25.59
N ALA A 49 33.05 -6.74 -25.25
CA ALA A 49 33.37 -6.41 -23.87
C ALA A 49 32.26 -5.62 -23.16
N GLU A 50 31.64 -4.62 -23.82
CA GLU A 50 30.51 -3.88 -23.24
C GLU A 50 29.27 -4.76 -23.07
N LEU A 51 28.99 -5.66 -24.01
CA LEU A 51 27.89 -6.62 -23.89
C LEU A 51 28.07 -7.56 -22.70
N ARG A 52 29.29 -8.10 -22.51
CA ARG A 52 29.63 -8.92 -21.34
C ARG A 52 29.46 -8.15 -20.03
N ASP A 53 29.96 -6.92 -19.96
CA ASP A 53 29.82 -6.07 -18.77
C ASP A 53 28.34 -5.76 -18.47
N ALA A 54 27.51 -5.55 -19.51
CA ALA A 54 26.09 -5.32 -19.37
C ALA A 54 25.34 -6.56 -18.83
N ASP A 55 25.67 -7.75 -19.32
CA ASP A 55 25.08 -9.00 -18.83
C ASP A 55 25.47 -9.30 -17.39
N ASP A 56 26.73 -9.08 -17.01
CA ASP A 56 27.17 -9.24 -15.63
C ASP A 56 26.49 -8.24 -14.68
N LEU A 57 26.27 -6.99 -15.15
CA LEU A 57 25.49 -6.02 -14.40
C LEU A 57 24.03 -6.47 -14.24
N ARG A 58 23.37 -6.95 -15.30
CA ARG A 58 22.00 -7.48 -15.22
C ARG A 58 21.91 -8.64 -14.23
N ARG A 59 22.84 -9.60 -14.27
CA ARG A 59 22.90 -10.70 -13.29
C ARG A 59 23.03 -10.18 -11.86
N THR A 60 23.90 -9.20 -11.65
CA THR A 60 24.13 -8.60 -10.32
C THR A 60 22.89 -7.88 -9.81
N VAL A 61 22.27 -7.04 -10.64
CA VAL A 61 21.05 -6.28 -10.30
C VAL A 61 19.89 -7.24 -10.02
N ASN A 62 19.69 -8.26 -10.86
CA ASN A 62 18.67 -9.28 -10.64
C ASN A 62 18.91 -10.06 -9.33
N GLY A 63 20.17 -10.37 -9.01
CA GLY A 63 20.55 -10.98 -7.74
C GLY A 63 20.22 -10.09 -6.54
N GLN A 64 20.55 -8.80 -6.62
CA GLN A 64 20.23 -7.81 -5.59
C GLN A 64 18.72 -7.63 -5.41
N GLN A 65 17.96 -7.55 -6.50
CA GLN A 65 16.50 -7.42 -6.44
C GLN A 65 15.85 -8.63 -5.77
N LYS A 66 16.33 -9.85 -6.05
CA LYS A 66 15.87 -11.07 -5.36
C LYS A 66 16.15 -11.02 -3.86
N VAL A 67 17.32 -10.53 -3.45
CA VAL A 67 17.68 -10.37 -2.03
C VAL A 67 16.77 -9.33 -1.37
N ILE A 68 16.53 -8.19 -2.00
CA ILE A 68 15.62 -7.14 -1.50
C ILE A 68 14.20 -7.68 -1.33
N GLN A 69 13.68 -8.39 -2.34
CA GLN A 69 12.34 -9.00 -2.26
C GLN A 69 12.25 -10.02 -1.13
N ARG A 70 13.29 -10.84 -0.94
CA ARG A 70 13.35 -11.79 0.18
C ARG A 70 13.32 -11.08 1.52
N LEU A 71 14.12 -10.01 1.69
CA LEU A 71 14.14 -9.22 2.92
C LEU A 71 12.80 -8.54 3.17
N GLY A 72 12.13 -8.02 2.13
CA GLY A 72 10.78 -7.46 2.23
C GLY A 72 9.80 -8.48 2.79
N ARG A 73 9.72 -9.69 2.21
CA ARG A 73 8.85 -10.77 2.72
C ARG A 73 9.17 -11.16 4.16
N GLN A 74 10.44 -11.14 4.56
CA GLN A 74 10.85 -11.44 5.93
C GLN A 74 10.40 -10.35 6.91
N LEU A 75 10.48 -9.08 6.52
CA LEU A 75 9.98 -7.96 7.32
C LEU A 75 8.45 -8.00 7.44
N ASP A 76 7.75 -8.26 6.34
CA ASP A 76 6.29 -8.38 6.34
C ASP A 76 5.84 -9.50 7.30
N ALA A 77 6.46 -10.68 7.19
CA ALA A 77 6.19 -11.80 8.10
C ALA A 77 6.51 -11.47 9.56
N ALA A 78 7.58 -10.72 9.84
CA ALA A 78 7.89 -10.27 11.19
C ALA A 78 6.85 -9.29 11.73
N HIS A 79 6.37 -8.35 10.91
CA HIS A 79 5.30 -7.43 11.30
C HIS A 79 3.97 -8.14 11.56
N ASP A 80 3.63 -9.14 10.75
CA ASP A 80 2.43 -9.94 10.96
C ASP A 80 2.51 -10.72 12.29
N ALA A 81 3.66 -11.36 12.56
CA ALA A 81 3.89 -12.05 13.84
C ALA A 81 3.82 -11.11 15.06
N ILE A 82 4.31 -9.87 14.93
CA ILE A 82 4.18 -8.85 15.98
C ILE A 82 2.70 -8.49 16.20
N ARG A 83 1.95 -8.22 15.12
CA ARG A 83 0.52 -7.88 15.21
C ARG A 83 -0.29 -9.01 15.85
N GLU A 84 -0.01 -10.26 15.51
CA GLU A 84 -0.66 -11.43 16.14
C GLU A 84 -0.32 -11.53 17.64
N ALA A 85 0.93 -11.28 18.01
CA ALA A 85 1.35 -11.29 19.42
C ALA A 85 0.70 -10.17 20.23
N GLU A 86 0.59 -8.97 19.67
CA GLU A 86 -0.11 -7.82 20.27
C GLU A 86 -1.60 -8.12 20.48
N GLN A 87 -2.28 -8.63 19.44
CA GLN A 87 -3.68 -9.01 19.54
C GLN A 87 -3.92 -10.10 20.59
N ALA A 88 -3.03 -11.09 20.69
CA ALA A 88 -3.11 -12.13 21.71
C ALA A 88 -2.91 -11.56 23.12
N ALA A 89 -1.98 -10.61 23.29
CA ALA A 89 -1.75 -9.93 24.56
C ALA A 89 -2.95 -9.09 24.99
N ASP A 90 -3.52 -8.32 24.07
CA ASP A 90 -4.72 -7.50 24.29
C ASP A 90 -5.92 -8.36 24.68
N ALA A 91 -6.16 -9.47 23.96
CA ALA A 91 -7.22 -10.41 24.30
C ALA A 91 -7.04 -11.03 25.70
N ALA A 92 -5.80 -11.36 26.07
CA ALA A 92 -5.48 -11.89 27.39
C ALA A 92 -5.65 -10.85 28.50
N GLU A 93 -5.38 -9.57 28.22
CA GLU A 93 -5.64 -8.46 29.15
C GLU A 93 -7.14 -8.22 29.32
N GLN A 94 -7.89 -8.15 28.23
CA GLN A 94 -9.35 -7.99 28.25
C GLN A 94 -10.03 -9.11 29.05
N LEU A 95 -9.59 -10.36 28.86
CA LEU A 95 -10.10 -11.49 29.62
C LEU A 95 -9.79 -11.38 31.12
N ARG A 96 -8.59 -10.90 31.49
CA ARG A 96 -8.22 -10.64 32.89
C ARG A 96 -9.08 -9.52 33.50
N ALA A 97 -9.30 -8.43 32.77
CA ALA A 97 -10.17 -7.33 33.20
C ALA A 97 -11.61 -7.81 33.40
N TYR A 98 -12.15 -8.59 32.45
CA TYR A 98 -13.49 -9.17 32.55
C TYR A 98 -13.63 -10.06 33.79
N ARG A 99 -12.68 -10.97 34.02
CA ARG A 99 -12.67 -11.85 35.21
C ARG A 99 -12.60 -11.06 36.51
N ALA A 100 -11.79 -10.00 36.57
CA ALA A 100 -11.69 -9.15 37.76
C ALA A 100 -13.02 -8.46 38.10
N VAL A 101 -13.73 -7.96 37.07
CA VAL A 101 -15.07 -7.36 37.24
C VAL A 101 -16.10 -8.42 37.67
N GLU A 102 -16.06 -9.61 37.08
CA GLU A 102 -16.95 -10.70 37.43
C GLU A 102 -16.72 -11.20 38.86
N GLU A 103 -15.46 -11.35 39.29
CA GLU A 103 -15.11 -11.66 40.67
C GLU A 103 -15.59 -10.58 41.64
N GLN A 104 -15.39 -9.31 41.32
CA GLN A 104 -15.88 -8.20 42.15
C GLN A 104 -17.41 -8.24 42.28
N ARG A 105 -18.12 -8.48 41.17
CA ARG A 105 -19.58 -8.66 41.18
C ARG A 105 -19.98 -9.82 42.07
N ASN A 106 -19.31 -10.98 41.96
CA ASN A 106 -19.60 -12.15 42.78
C ASN A 106 -19.36 -11.88 44.27
N ARG A 107 -18.32 -11.11 44.63
CA ARG A 107 -18.05 -10.69 46.02
C ARG A 107 -19.17 -9.79 46.56
N ILE A 108 -19.65 -8.83 45.78
CA ILE A 108 -20.76 -7.94 46.17
C ILE A 108 -22.07 -8.74 46.39
N ILE A 109 -22.37 -9.69 45.49
CA ILE A 109 -23.53 -10.58 45.63
C ILE A 109 -23.40 -11.44 46.89
N ALA A 110 -22.24 -12.06 47.12
CA ALA A 110 -21.99 -12.91 48.28
C ALA A 110 -22.05 -12.13 49.61
N ALA A 111 -21.62 -10.87 49.61
CA ALA A 111 -21.72 -9.98 50.77
C ALA A 111 -23.16 -9.49 51.06
N GLY A 112 -24.15 -9.85 50.22
CA GLY A 112 -25.55 -9.47 50.40
C GLY A 112 -25.79 -7.95 50.31
N THR A 113 -24.85 -7.21 49.75
CA THR A 113 -24.85 -5.73 49.79
C THR A 113 -25.88 -5.14 48.83
N ILE A 114 -26.22 -5.86 47.76
CA ILE A 114 -27.23 -5.48 46.77
C ILE A 114 -28.02 -6.77 46.39
N PRO A 115 -29.36 -6.75 46.37
CA PRO A 115 -30.15 -7.91 45.94
C PRO A 115 -29.79 -8.34 44.51
N ALA A 116 -29.61 -9.65 44.27
CA ALA A 116 -29.15 -10.17 42.97
C ALA A 116 -30.05 -9.76 41.79
N GLU A 117 -31.34 -9.56 42.05
CA GLU A 117 -32.36 -9.08 41.10
C GLU A 117 -32.12 -7.66 40.55
N TRP A 118 -31.37 -6.80 41.26
CA TRP A 118 -31.06 -5.44 40.79
C TRP A 118 -30.00 -5.43 39.67
N TRP A 119 -29.16 -6.46 39.59
CA TRP A 119 -28.11 -6.59 38.58
C TRP A 119 -28.59 -7.19 37.26
N THR A 120 -29.54 -8.13 37.29
CA THR A 120 -30.09 -8.76 36.09
C THR A 120 -31.09 -7.85 35.38
N ALA A 121 -31.91 -7.13 36.12
CA ALA A 121 -32.85 -6.15 35.57
C ALA A 121 -32.12 -4.99 34.87
N THR A 122 -31.11 -4.39 35.50
CA THR A 122 -30.39 -3.23 34.92
C THR A 122 -29.45 -3.59 33.77
N ALA A 123 -28.94 -4.82 33.68
CA ALA A 123 -28.12 -5.27 32.56
C ALA A 123 -28.98 -5.59 31.32
N ALA A 124 -30.12 -6.24 31.52
CA ALA A 124 -31.09 -6.51 30.46
C ALA A 124 -31.71 -5.21 29.93
N ASP A 125 -32.09 -4.29 30.82
CA ASP A 125 -32.63 -2.98 30.42
C ASP A 125 -31.60 -2.12 29.70
N ARG A 126 -30.34 -2.11 30.13
CA ARG A 126 -29.27 -1.38 29.42
C ARG A 126 -29.02 -1.97 28.03
N ARG A 127 -29.00 -3.30 27.90
CA ARG A 127 -28.82 -3.97 26.61
C ARG A 127 -30.03 -3.73 25.69
N ALA A 128 -31.25 -3.76 26.22
CA ALA A 128 -32.46 -3.42 25.48
C ALA A 128 -32.49 -1.94 25.04
N THR A 129 -32.04 -1.02 25.91
CA THR A 129 -31.93 0.41 25.59
C THR A 129 -30.92 0.65 24.48
N HIS A 130 -29.76 -0.03 24.53
CA HIS A 130 -28.74 0.08 23.49
C HIS A 130 -29.19 -0.49 22.14
N ILE A 131 -29.92 -1.62 22.16
CA ILE A 131 -30.52 -2.18 20.94
C ILE A 131 -31.57 -1.24 20.36
N ARG A 132 -32.44 -0.63 21.19
CA ARG A 132 -33.42 0.37 20.72
C ARG A 132 -32.72 1.58 20.11
N ALA A 133 -31.72 2.16 20.78
CA ALA A 133 -30.98 3.29 20.26
C ALA A 133 -30.30 3.00 18.92
N PHE A 134 -29.70 1.81 18.75
CA PHE A 134 -29.11 1.38 17.48
C PHE A 134 -30.16 1.22 16.37
N LEU A 135 -31.33 0.66 16.69
CA LEU A 135 -32.43 0.52 15.73
C LEU A 135 -33.04 1.88 15.37
N ASP A 136 -33.17 2.79 16.32
CA ASP A 136 -33.62 4.17 16.09
C ASP A 136 -32.65 4.91 15.16
N GLU A 137 -31.33 4.72 15.31
CA GLU A 137 -30.31 5.30 14.42
C GLU A 137 -30.38 4.71 12.99
N GLN A 138 -30.59 3.40 12.85
CA GLN A 138 -30.76 2.75 11.54
C GLN A 138 -32.05 3.17 10.84
N THR A 139 -33.11 3.44 11.59
CA THR A 139 -34.43 3.83 11.05
C THR A 139 -34.56 5.32 10.79
N ALA A 140 -33.79 6.17 11.49
CA ALA A 140 -33.77 7.62 11.25
C ALA A 140 -33.46 7.99 9.79
N HIS A 141 -32.62 7.21 9.10
CA HIS A 141 -32.29 7.41 7.69
C HIS A 141 -33.37 6.92 6.71
N LEU A 142 -34.36 6.16 7.17
CA LEU A 142 -35.46 5.68 6.32
C LEU A 142 -36.57 6.73 6.19
N ASP A 143 -36.67 7.65 7.15
CA ASP A 143 -37.61 8.78 7.13
C ASP A 143 -37.03 10.03 6.46
N ASP A 144 -35.73 10.04 6.15
CA ASP A 144 -35.14 11.05 5.29
C ASP A 144 -35.82 10.95 3.91
N PRO A 145 -36.46 12.03 3.41
CA PRO A 145 -37.11 12.00 2.11
C PRO A 145 -36.06 11.59 1.08
N VAL A 146 -36.27 10.43 0.45
CA VAL A 146 -35.43 9.94 -0.65
C VAL A 146 -35.19 11.12 -1.57
N PRO A 147 -33.93 11.54 -1.81
CA PRO A 147 -33.64 12.70 -2.63
C PRO A 147 -34.35 12.51 -3.97
N GLN A 148 -35.44 13.25 -4.19
CA GLN A 148 -36.16 13.19 -5.44
C GLN A 148 -35.23 13.75 -6.50
N HIS A 149 -34.91 12.94 -7.49
CA HIS A 149 -34.16 13.39 -8.65
C HIS A 149 -35.02 14.40 -9.42
N THR A 150 -34.90 15.69 -9.08
CA THR A 150 -35.58 16.80 -9.75
C THR A 150 -34.86 17.14 -11.06
N GLY A 151 -34.92 16.22 -12.01
CA GLY A 151 -34.29 16.39 -13.32
C GLY A 151 -34.24 15.04 -14.04
N GLY A 152 -34.77 15.01 -15.26
CA GLY A 152 -35.10 13.80 -16.02
C GLY A 152 -34.01 12.72 -16.08
N ASN A 153 -34.45 11.47 -16.23
CA ASN A 153 -33.71 10.22 -16.41
C ASN A 153 -32.19 10.34 -16.20
N ALA A 154 -31.71 9.93 -15.02
CA ALA A 154 -30.28 9.85 -14.68
C ALA A 154 -29.43 9.07 -15.71
N GLU A 155 -30.08 8.20 -16.50
CA GLU A 155 -29.50 7.46 -17.61
C GLU A 155 -28.94 8.34 -18.75
N ALA A 156 -29.33 9.62 -18.81
CA ALA A 156 -28.91 10.55 -19.86
C ALA A 156 -27.81 11.53 -19.44
N CYS A 157 -27.31 11.48 -18.19
CA CYS A 157 -26.26 12.40 -17.73
C CYS A 157 -24.86 11.84 -18.03
N PRO A 158 -24.11 12.38 -19.01
CA PRO A 158 -22.78 11.87 -19.38
C PRO A 158 -21.74 11.99 -18.26
N ALA A 159 -21.99 12.82 -17.24
CA ALA A 159 -21.14 12.92 -16.05
C ALA A 159 -21.29 11.72 -15.09
N CYS A 160 -22.44 11.03 -15.10
CA CYS A 160 -22.73 9.92 -14.19
C CYS A 160 -22.41 8.53 -14.80
N THR A 161 -22.31 8.41 -16.13
CA THR A 161 -22.01 7.15 -16.81
C THR A 161 -20.55 6.71 -16.68
N ALA A 162 -19.63 7.61 -16.28
CA ALA A 162 -18.20 7.33 -16.26
C ALA A 162 -17.65 7.02 -14.86
N HIS A 163 -18.19 7.61 -13.79
CA HIS A 163 -17.74 7.40 -12.40
C HIS A 163 -18.95 7.50 -11.48
N ASN A 164 -19.06 6.58 -10.54
CA ASN A 164 -20.07 6.57 -9.48
C ASN A 164 -19.53 7.45 -8.32
N PRO A 165 -19.81 8.76 -8.26
CA PRO A 165 -19.26 9.60 -7.19
C PRO A 165 -19.84 9.17 -5.84
N PRO A 166 -19.09 9.33 -4.74
CA PRO A 166 -19.65 9.15 -3.40
C PRO A 166 -20.79 10.14 -3.18
N TYR A 167 -21.95 9.63 -2.77
CA TYR A 167 -23.12 10.43 -2.41
C TYR A 167 -22.82 11.33 -1.18
N PRO A 168 -23.42 12.54 -1.08
CA PRO A 168 -24.32 13.20 -2.04
C PRO A 168 -23.60 14.19 -2.99
N PHE A 169 -23.85 14.10 -4.31
CA PHE A 169 -23.37 15.04 -5.33
C PHE A 169 -24.54 15.85 -5.91
N LEU A 170 -24.51 17.17 -5.79
CA LEU A 170 -25.45 18.05 -6.51
C LEU A 170 -24.99 18.18 -7.97
N CYS A 171 -25.80 17.65 -8.90
CA CYS A 171 -25.58 17.87 -10.33
C CYS A 171 -25.79 19.36 -10.65
N PRO A 172 -24.77 20.09 -11.12
CA PRO A 172 -24.99 21.46 -11.60
C PRO A 172 -25.91 21.39 -12.82
N ALA A 173 -27.07 22.05 -12.74
CA ALA A 173 -28.01 22.11 -13.85
C ALA A 173 -27.31 22.65 -15.11
N PRO A 174 -27.62 22.12 -16.32
CA PRO A 174 -27.07 22.66 -17.54
C PRO A 174 -27.54 24.12 -17.68
N SER A 175 -26.60 25.04 -17.72
CA SER A 175 -26.85 26.42 -18.14
C SER A 175 -27.49 26.37 -19.52
N THR A 176 -28.74 26.83 -19.62
CA THR A 176 -29.45 26.98 -20.90
C THR A 176 -28.55 27.73 -21.88
N PRO A 177 -28.30 27.19 -23.09
CA PRO A 177 -27.55 27.92 -24.10
C PRO A 177 -28.32 29.17 -24.49
N GLU A 178 -27.68 30.34 -24.38
CA GLU A 178 -28.16 31.58 -24.96
C GLU A 178 -28.49 31.34 -26.44
N GLN A 179 -29.75 31.58 -26.80
CA GLN A 179 -30.21 31.53 -28.19
C GLN A 179 -29.60 32.71 -28.98
N PRO A 180 -29.31 32.50 -30.27
CA PRO A 180 -28.52 33.42 -31.10
C PRO A 180 -29.17 34.78 -31.36
#